data_AF-A0A7D5SI43-F1
#
_entry.id   AF-A0A7D5SI43-F1
#
_cell.length_a   1.000
_cell.length_b   1.000
_cell.length_c   1.000
_cell.angle_alpha   90.00
_cell.angle_beta   90.00
_cell.angle_gamma   90.00
#
_symmetry.space_group_name_H-M   'P 1'
#
loop_
_entity.id
_entity.type
_entity.pdbx_description
1 polymer ?
#
loop_
_entity_poly.entity_id
_entity_poly.type
_entity_poly.pdbx_seq_one_letter_code
_entity_poly.pdbx_strand_id
1 'polypeptide(L)'
;MNANTVSALPFALNDANFLKRLRQAAADSSRVVVVQHAKQRMRERKINLNQVISCLQKGTVSEPAHLTHRGDWKATVTHRCAGDVIAVAVVLERKENGDYCIVVTVMR
;
A
#
# COMPACT_ATOMS: atom_id res chain seq x y z
N MET A 1 39.15 21.28 -9.46
CA MET A 1 37.99 21.23 -8.55
C MET A 1 36.82 20.73 -9.38
N ASN A 2 36.58 19.42 -9.41
CA ASN A 2 35.57 18.84 -10.29
C ASN A 2 34.47 18.27 -9.40
N ALA A 3 33.37 19.02 -9.31
CA ALA A 3 32.18 18.61 -8.60
C ALA A 3 31.63 17.34 -9.28
N ASN A 4 31.70 16.23 -8.56
CA ASN A 4 31.16 14.95 -8.98
C ASN A 4 29.63 15.08 -8.92
N THR A 5 28.98 15.38 -10.03
CA THR A 5 27.52 15.47 -10.12
C THR A 5 26.97 14.06 -10.04
N VAL A 6 26.70 13.59 -8.83
CA VAL A 6 25.98 12.34 -8.58
C VAL A 6 24.58 12.56 -9.15
N SER A 7 24.31 12.05 -10.36
CA SER A 7 22.95 11.97 -10.88
C SER A 7 22.21 11.01 -9.96
N ALA A 8 21.39 11.55 -9.04
CA ALA A 8 20.44 10.73 -8.32
C ALA A 8 19.64 9.95 -9.38
N LEU A 9 19.79 8.62 -9.38
CA LEU A 9 18.94 7.74 -10.18
C LEU A 9 17.50 8.21 -9.92
N PRO A 10 16.66 8.39 -10.96
CA PRO A 10 15.28 8.82 -10.75
C PRO A 10 14.74 7.94 -9.65
N PHE A 11 14.25 8.54 -8.55
CA PHE A 11 13.82 7.88 -7.33
C PHE A 11 12.80 6.79 -7.68
N ALA A 12 13.28 5.63 -8.12
CA ALA A 12 12.46 4.47 -8.34
C ALA A 12 11.86 4.20 -6.97
N LEU A 13 10.54 4.06 -6.92
CA LEU A 13 9.86 3.77 -5.68
C LEU A 13 10.39 2.39 -5.23
N ASN A 14 11.31 2.39 -4.27
CA ASN A 14 11.67 1.21 -3.52
C ASN A 14 10.62 0.98 -2.42
N ASP A 15 10.66 -0.17 -1.76
CA ASP A 15 9.69 -0.53 -0.73
C ASP A 15 9.55 0.54 0.37
N ALA A 16 10.65 1.23 0.72
CA ALA A 16 10.64 2.30 1.71
C ALA A 16 9.85 3.53 1.24
N ASN A 17 10.06 3.98 0.00
CA ASN A 17 9.31 5.09 -0.59
C ASN A 17 7.84 4.73 -0.83
N PHE A 18 7.57 3.49 -1.23
CA PHE A 18 6.21 2.95 -1.34
C PHE A 18 5.49 3.02 0.01
N LEU A 19 6.09 2.47 1.06
CA LEU A 19 5.52 2.49 2.41
C LEU A 19 5.31 3.92 2.92
N LYS A 20 6.24 4.84 2.68
CA LYS A 20 6.09 6.24 3.08
C LYS A 20 4.82 6.86 2.47
N ARG A 21 4.64 6.72 1.16
CA ARG A 21 3.46 7.25 0.45
C ARG A 21 2.18 6.54 0.86
N LEU A 22 2.23 5.21 1.02
CA LEU A 22 1.10 4.41 1.49
C LEU A 22 0.60 4.88 2.85
N ARG A 23 1.51 5.10 3.79
CA ARG A 23 1.17 5.55 5.14
C ARG A 23 0.61 6.97 5.15
N GLN A 24 1.15 7.85 4.30
CA GLN A 24 0.63 9.20 4.12
C GLN A 24 -0.81 9.19 3.57
N ALA A 25 -1.09 8.38 2.56
CA ALA A 25 -2.44 8.24 2.01
C ALA A 25 -3.39 7.57 3.01
N ALA A 26 -2.99 6.48 3.65
CA ALA A 26 -3.81 5.74 4.60
C ALA A 26 -4.03 6.46 5.95
N ALA A 27 -3.34 7.58 6.21
CA ALA A 27 -3.62 8.43 7.37
C ALA A 27 -5.02 9.06 7.29
N ASP A 28 -5.51 9.30 6.08
CA ASP A 28 -6.89 9.72 5.80
C ASP A 28 -7.68 8.51 5.30
N SER A 29 -8.59 7.99 6.14
CA SER A 29 -9.37 6.79 5.81
C SER A 29 -10.27 6.97 4.58
N SER A 30 -10.62 8.22 4.20
CA SER A 30 -11.39 8.50 2.99
C SER A 30 -10.60 8.21 1.70
N ARG A 31 -9.27 8.11 1.79
CA ARG A 31 -8.38 7.73 0.68
C ARG A 31 -8.18 6.23 0.55
N VAL A 32 -8.76 5.43 1.45
CA VAL A 32 -8.71 3.96 1.39
C VAL A 32 -9.95 3.43 0.69
N VAL A 33 -9.77 2.95 -0.54
CA VAL A 33 -10.86 2.42 -1.38
C VAL A 33 -10.75 0.91 -1.43
N VAL A 34 -11.79 0.23 -0.96
CA VAL A 34 -11.86 -1.24 -1.01
C VAL A 34 -12.72 -1.69 -2.18
N VAL A 35 -12.12 -2.40 -3.14
CA VAL A 35 -12.85 -2.90 -4.32
C VAL A 35 -13.78 -4.06 -3.93
N GLN A 36 -14.76 -4.37 -4.79
CA GLN A 36 -15.75 -5.41 -4.51
C GLN A 36 -15.12 -6.78 -4.19
N HIS A 37 -14.08 -7.18 -4.93
CA HIS A 37 -13.35 -8.42 -4.65
C HIS A 37 -12.75 -8.43 -3.24
N ALA A 38 -12.08 -7.36 -2.83
CA ALA A 38 -11.53 -7.23 -1.48
C ALA A 38 -12.62 -7.23 -0.40
N LYS A 39 -13.76 -6.56 -0.63
CA LYS A 39 -14.89 -6.58 0.31
C LYS A 39 -15.43 -8.00 0.53
N GLN A 40 -15.54 -8.79 -0.53
CA GLN A 40 -15.93 -10.20 -0.42
C GLN A 40 -14.91 -10.99 0.42
N ARG A 41 -13.62 -10.83 0.10
CA ARG A 41 -12.51 -11.45 0.83
C ARG A 41 -12.45 -11.06 2.31
N MET A 42 -12.80 -9.82 2.65
CA MET A 42 -12.92 -9.33 4.03
C MET A 42 -14.04 -10.05 4.78
N ARG A 43 -15.22 -10.19 4.16
CA ARG A 43 -16.37 -10.91 4.75
C ARG A 43 -16.06 -12.39 5.00
N GLU A 44 -15.47 -13.07 4.02
CA GLU A 44 -15.07 -14.49 4.13
C GLU A 44 -14.08 -14.73 5.28
N ARG A 45 -13.16 -13.79 5.50
CA ARG A 45 -12.07 -13.93 6.49
C ARG A 45 -12.32 -13.20 7.80
N LYS A 46 -13.49 -12.59 7.98
CA LYS A 46 -13.85 -11.79 9.16
C LYS A 46 -12.85 -10.64 9.44
N ILE A 47 -12.30 -10.06 8.38
CA ILE A 47 -11.37 -8.92 8.46
C ILE A 47 -12.18 -7.63 8.34
N ASN A 48 -12.09 -6.75 9.33
CA ASN A 48 -12.78 -5.46 9.30
C ASN A 48 -11.91 -4.34 8.69
N LEU A 49 -12.53 -3.20 8.37
CA LEU A 49 -11.84 -2.08 7.73
C LEU A 49 -10.73 -1.50 8.63
N ASN A 50 -10.90 -1.49 9.95
CA ASN A 50 -9.89 -0.97 10.87
C ASN A 50 -8.62 -1.84 10.87
N GLN A 51 -8.74 -3.16 10.74
CA GLN A 51 -7.59 -4.05 10.56
C GLN A 51 -6.86 -3.72 9.25
N VAL A 52 -7.60 -3.54 8.15
CA VAL A 52 -7.02 -3.15 6.85
C VAL A 52 -6.27 -1.82 6.97
N ILE A 53 -6.90 -0.78 7.52
CA ILE A 53 -6.27 0.54 7.70
C ILE A 53 -5.03 0.43 8.60
N SER A 54 -5.11 -0.29 9.72
CA SER A 54 -3.96 -0.52 10.60
C SER A 54 -2.81 -1.22 9.86
N CYS A 55 -3.13 -2.18 8.98
CA CYS A 55 -2.14 -2.85 8.16
C CYS A 55 -1.48 -1.89 7.16
N LEU A 56 -2.24 -1.05 6.47
CA LEU A 56 -1.68 -0.05 5.55
C LEU A 56 -0.81 1.00 6.28
N GLN A 57 -1.19 1.39 7.50
CA GLN A 57 -0.47 2.40 8.28
C GLN A 57 0.80 1.86 8.96
N LYS A 58 0.79 0.61 9.42
CA LYS A 58 1.82 0.06 10.32
C LYS A 58 2.52 -1.18 9.80
N GLY A 59 2.04 -1.76 8.71
CA GLY A 59 2.58 -3.00 8.15
C GLY A 59 3.92 -2.81 7.45
N THR A 60 4.46 -3.96 7.05
CA THR A 60 5.72 -4.10 6.30
C THR A 60 5.43 -4.74 4.95
N VAL A 61 6.20 -4.38 3.92
CA VAL A 61 6.10 -5.02 2.61
C VAL A 61 6.49 -6.49 2.73
N SER A 62 5.61 -7.38 2.28
CA SER A 62 5.83 -8.83 2.22
C SER A 62 5.93 -9.34 0.78
N GLU A 63 5.31 -8.65 -0.19
CA GLU A 63 5.62 -8.81 -1.61
C GLU A 63 6.09 -7.45 -2.16
N PRO A 64 7.30 -7.37 -2.76
CA PRO A 64 7.92 -6.12 -3.15
C PRO A 64 7.05 -5.19 -4.00
N ALA A 65 7.24 -3.90 -3.81
CA ALA A 65 6.60 -2.87 -4.61
C ALA A 65 7.06 -2.98 -6.08
N HIS A 66 6.10 -3.01 -7.00
CA HIS A 66 6.35 -3.09 -8.43
C HIS A 66 5.33 -2.26 -9.22
N LEU A 67 5.69 -1.89 -10.44
CA LEU A 67 4.78 -1.26 -11.37
C LEU A 67 3.82 -2.30 -11.95
N THR A 68 2.54 -1.96 -11.99
CA THR A 68 1.55 -2.69 -12.77
C THR A 68 1.67 -2.33 -14.24
N HIS A 69 1.00 -3.10 -15.11
CA HIS A 69 0.91 -2.80 -16.55
C HIS A 69 0.30 -1.42 -16.87
N ARG A 70 -0.38 -0.79 -15.91
CA ARG A 70 -0.98 0.56 -16.03
C ARG A 70 -0.07 1.68 -15.52
N GLY A 71 1.10 1.34 -14.97
CA GLY A 71 2.02 2.30 -14.37
C GLY A 71 1.72 2.64 -12.91
N ASP A 72 0.67 2.07 -12.31
CA ASP A 72 0.42 2.22 -10.87
C ASP A 72 1.35 1.34 -10.05
N TRP A 73 1.67 1.75 -8.83
CA TRP A 73 2.49 0.97 -7.92
C TRP A 73 1.65 0.00 -7.11
N LYS A 74 2.08 -1.25 -7.01
CA LYS A 74 1.42 -2.30 -6.23
C LYS A 74 2.41 -2.97 -5.29
N ALA A 75 1.97 -3.29 -4.08
CA ALA A 75 2.70 -4.16 -3.17
C ALA A 75 1.72 -4.98 -2.31
N THR A 76 2.23 -5.99 -1.62
CA THR A 76 1.49 -6.64 -0.52
C THR A 76 2.13 -6.24 0.81
N VAL A 77 1.30 -5.76 1.74
CA VAL A 77 1.72 -5.32 3.08
C VAL A 77 1.12 -6.25 4.12
N THR A 78 1.93 -6.70 5.07
CA THR A 78 1.50 -7.59 6.16
C THR A 78 1.60 -6.88 7.51
N HIS A 79 0.63 -7.13 8.39
CA HIS A 79 0.61 -6.58 9.74
C HIS A 79 -0.14 -7.49 10.72
N ARG A 80 0.40 -7.62 11.93
CA ARG A 80 -0.29 -8.27 13.04
C ARG A 80 -1.21 -7.27 13.75
N CYS A 81 -2.51 -7.51 13.74
CA CYS A 81 -3.49 -6.67 14.41
C CYS A 81 -4.68 -7.49 14.95
N ALA A 82 -5.17 -7.13 16.13
CA ALA A 82 -6.27 -7.82 16.80
C ALA A 82 -6.07 -9.35 16.96
N GLY A 83 -4.82 -9.79 17.17
CA GLY A 83 -4.47 -11.22 17.30
C GLY A 83 -4.26 -11.95 15.96
N ASP A 84 -4.65 -11.36 14.83
CA ASP A 84 -4.48 -11.93 13.50
C ASP A 84 -3.24 -11.35 12.80
N VAL A 85 -2.66 -12.14 11.90
CA VAL A 85 -1.78 -11.62 10.84
C VAL A 85 -2.64 -11.46 9.59
N ILE A 86 -2.67 -10.26 9.02
CA ILE A 86 -3.35 -10.03 7.74
C ILE A 86 -2.37 -9.49 6.72
N ALA A 87 -2.57 -9.87 5.46
CA ALA A 87 -1.85 -9.33 4.32
C ALA A 87 -2.81 -8.61 3.37
N VAL A 88 -2.43 -7.43 2.92
CA VAL A 88 -3.25 -6.55 2.08
C VAL A 88 -2.49 -6.24 0.81
N ALA A 89 -3.01 -6.70 -0.33
CA ALA A 89 -2.50 -6.28 -1.63
C ALA A 89 -3.13 -4.93 -1.99
N VAL A 90 -2.28 -3.92 -2.16
CA VAL A 90 -2.69 -2.52 -2.34
C VAL A 90 -2.02 -1.91 -3.54
N VAL A 91 -2.80 -1.14 -4.30
CA VAL A 91 -2.33 -0.28 -5.39
C VAL A 91 -2.35 1.16 -4.91
N LEU A 92 -1.26 1.90 -5.15
CA LEU A 92 -1.20 3.35 -4.97
C LEU A 92 -1.52 4.03 -6.29
N GLU A 93 -2.76 4.50 -6.41
CA GLU A 93 -3.23 5.30 -7.52
C GLU A 93 -2.95 6.78 -7.22
N ARG A 94 -2.22 7.47 -8.11
CA ARG A 94 -1.95 8.90 -7.95
C ARG A 94 -3.05 9.72 -8.60
N LYS A 95 -3.65 10.66 -7.85
CA LYS A 95 -4.58 11.66 -8.38
C LYS A 95 -4.08 13.08 -8.09
N GLU A 96 -4.73 14.07 -8.68
CA GLU A 96 -4.39 15.49 -8.51
C GLU A 96 -4.42 15.93 -7.03
N ASN A 97 -5.35 15.39 -6.25
CA ASN A 97 -5.53 15.69 -4.81
C ASN A 97 -4.73 14.76 -3.87
N GLY A 98 -3.88 13.91 -4.42
CA GLY A 98 -2.99 13.01 -3.69
C GLY A 98 -3.19 11.54 -4.01
N ASP A 99 -2.44 10.70 -3.29
CA ASP A 99 -2.46 9.25 -3.48
C ASP A 99 -3.67 8.60 -2.81
N TYR A 100 -4.26 7.61 -3.48
CA TYR A 100 -5.31 6.74 -2.98
C TYR A 100 -4.79 5.31 -2.80
N CYS A 101 -5.21 4.68 -1.70
CA CYS A 101 -4.91 3.28 -1.38
C CYS A 101 -6.04 2.40 -1.89
N ILE A 102 -5.86 1.79 -3.06
CA ILE A 102 -6.83 0.86 -3.63
C ILE A 102 -6.54 -0.55 -3.12
N VAL A 103 -7.36 -1.02 -2.19
CA VAL A 103 -7.25 -2.37 -1.63
C VAL A 103 -7.84 -3.37 -2.63
N VAL A 104 -6.97 -4.18 -3.23
CA VAL A 104 -7.31 -5.14 -4.29
C VAL A 104 -7.76 -6.48 -3.70
N THR A 105 -7.05 -6.97 -2.69
CA THR A 105 -7.41 -8.19 -1.96
C THR A 105 -6.87 -8.14 -0.53
N VAL A 106 -7.46 -8.96 0.34
CA VAL A 106 -7.00 -9.21 1.71
C VAL A 106 -6.81 -10.71 1.92
N MET A 107 -5.83 -11.07 2.74
CA MET A 107 -5.40 -12.43 3.05
C MET A 107 -5.16 -12.56 4.56
N ARG A 108 -5.24 -13.78 5.08
CA ARG A 108 -4.91 -14.16 6.46
C ARG A 108 -3.93 -15.32 6.39
#